data_AF-A0A352LRD2-F1
#
_entry.id   AF-A0A352LRD2-F1
#
_cell.length_a   1.000
_cell.length_b   1.000
_cell.length_c   1.000
_cell.angle_alpha   90.00
_cell.angle_beta   90.00
_cell.angle_gamma   90.00
#
_symmetry.space_group_name_H-M   'P 1'
#
loop_
_entity.id
_entity.type
_entity.pdbx_description
1 polymer ?
#
loop_
_entity_poly.entity_id
_entity_poly.type
_entity_poly.pdbx_seq_one_letter_code
_entity_poly.pdbx_strand_id
1 'polypeptide(L)'
;MKKLLAIILCASIITPSFVFASEKSEQKRDNDYRKSAQMVDKNEKRESSKEKSGEEKVELKDKKYEKKAQKQVELVVKRIESAIERVQKLSNRVSERLNKLEAEGFDVTTSRAYLTEATKKLDDARVKESTLKIDTATFFATTTQIYNLKNIQSSVKDIIKVIQGAHKNVAQAISSAKPGQSKSVNVATSTAVTQEAFTATITDAVI
;
A
#
# COMPACT_ATOMS: atom_id res chain seq x y z
N MET A 1 -7.53 -87.22 -47.53
CA MET A 1 -6.90 -88.56 -47.67
C MET A 1 -5.42 -88.40 -47.98
N LYS A 2 -4.54 -88.79 -47.05
CA LYS A 2 -3.23 -89.46 -47.25
C LYS A 2 -2.46 -89.42 -45.93
N LYS A 3 -2.48 -90.57 -45.27
CA LYS A 3 -1.62 -90.97 -44.15
C LYS A 3 -0.20 -91.25 -44.69
N LEU A 4 0.84 -91.01 -43.89
CA LEU A 4 1.91 -91.95 -43.49
C LEU A 4 3.12 -91.14 -42.97
N LEU A 5 3.61 -91.27 -41.72
CA LEU A 5 4.29 -92.40 -41.03
C LEU A 5 5.81 -92.23 -41.10
N ALA A 6 6.46 -91.94 -39.96
CA ALA A 6 7.83 -92.37 -39.66
C ALA A 6 8.12 -92.22 -38.15
N ILE A 7 8.28 -93.38 -37.51
CA ILE A 7 8.63 -93.63 -36.11
C ILE A 7 10.12 -93.99 -36.09
N ILE A 8 10.93 -93.34 -35.23
CA ILE A 8 12.26 -93.78 -34.75
C ILE A 8 12.42 -93.12 -33.37
N LEU A 9 12.19 -93.75 -32.22
CA LEU A 9 12.89 -94.86 -31.53
C LEU A 9 14.39 -94.62 -31.29
N CYS A 10 14.73 -93.96 -30.18
CA CYS A 10 16.00 -94.05 -29.44
C CYS A 10 15.70 -93.62 -28.00
N ALA A 11 15.58 -94.55 -27.05
CA ALA A 11 16.68 -95.16 -26.30
C ALA A 11 16.81 -94.52 -24.90
N SER A 12 16.55 -95.36 -23.91
CA SER A 12 16.72 -95.23 -22.48
C SER A 12 18.08 -94.68 -22.03
N ILE A 13 18.09 -93.70 -21.11
CA ILE A 13 19.19 -93.52 -20.15
C ILE A 13 18.63 -93.19 -18.76
N ILE A 14 19.09 -93.99 -17.80
CA ILE A 14 18.84 -93.96 -16.35
C ILE A 14 19.75 -92.90 -15.69
N THR A 15 19.21 -92.23 -14.67
CA THR A 15 19.73 -91.11 -13.82
C THR A 15 21.13 -91.33 -13.20
N PRO A 16 21.88 -90.28 -12.75
CA PRO A 16 21.72 -89.77 -11.37
C PRO A 16 22.05 -88.27 -11.10
N SER A 17 21.65 -87.79 -9.91
CA SER A 17 22.19 -86.65 -9.10
C SER A 17 21.79 -85.23 -9.54
N PHE A 18 20.89 -84.50 -8.86
CA PHE A 18 21.10 -83.84 -7.55
C PHE A 18 22.51 -83.28 -7.38
N VAL A 19 22.64 -81.94 -7.38
CA VAL A 19 23.64 -81.06 -6.72
C VAL A 19 23.79 -79.80 -7.58
N PHE A 20 23.02 -78.73 -7.28
CA PHE A 20 23.42 -77.31 -7.41
C PHE A 20 22.27 -76.38 -6.94
N ALA A 21 21.95 -76.37 -5.64
CA ALA A 21 20.84 -75.57 -5.09
C ALA A 21 21.20 -74.74 -3.85
N SER A 22 22.50 -74.54 -3.54
CA SER A 22 22.92 -73.82 -2.32
C SER A 22 23.49 -72.43 -2.56
N GLU A 23 23.96 -72.07 -3.77
CA GLU A 23 24.70 -70.82 -3.99
C GLU A 23 23.81 -69.62 -4.41
N LYS A 24 22.61 -69.90 -4.96
CA LYS A 24 21.66 -68.84 -5.38
C LYS A 24 20.93 -68.15 -4.22
N SER A 25 20.97 -68.69 -3.00
CA SER A 25 20.22 -68.14 -1.86
C SER A 25 21.01 -67.11 -1.05
N GLU A 26 22.34 -67.13 -1.11
CA GLU A 26 23.21 -66.13 -0.47
C GLU A 26 23.36 -64.88 -1.33
N GLN A 27 23.59 -65.06 -2.64
CA GLN A 27 23.69 -63.95 -3.58
C GLN A 27 22.37 -63.15 -3.71
N LYS A 28 21.23 -63.80 -3.45
CA LYS A 28 19.92 -63.14 -3.39
C LYS A 28 19.76 -62.33 -2.10
N ARG A 29 20.25 -62.84 -0.96
CA ARG A 29 20.23 -62.13 0.33
C ARG A 29 21.11 -60.88 0.29
N ASP A 30 22.31 -60.97 -0.26
CA ASP A 30 23.21 -59.81 -0.38
C ASP A 30 22.66 -58.71 -1.30
N ASN A 31 21.97 -59.10 -2.38
CA ASN A 31 21.36 -58.16 -3.29
C ASN A 31 20.14 -57.46 -2.65
N ASP A 32 19.35 -58.20 -1.86
CA ASP A 32 18.24 -57.64 -1.09
C ASP A 32 18.73 -56.68 0.01
N TYR A 33 19.86 -56.98 0.67
CA TYR A 33 20.51 -56.07 1.63
C TYR A 33 21.08 -54.80 0.98
N ARG A 34 21.75 -54.92 -0.18
CA ARG A 34 22.25 -53.73 -0.91
C ARG A 34 21.11 -52.87 -1.43
N LYS A 35 20.01 -53.50 -1.88
CA LYS A 35 18.83 -52.79 -2.36
C LYS A 35 18.07 -52.10 -1.23
N SER A 36 17.98 -52.71 -0.05
CA SER A 36 17.36 -52.07 1.13
C SER A 36 18.19 -50.88 1.61
N ALA A 37 19.52 -51.01 1.72
CA ALA A 37 20.42 -49.91 2.07
C ALA A 37 20.33 -48.74 1.07
N GLN A 38 20.28 -49.03 -0.23
CA GLN A 38 20.12 -48.01 -1.28
C GLN A 38 18.74 -47.34 -1.25
N MET A 39 17.69 -48.04 -0.83
CA MET A 39 16.34 -47.48 -0.67
C MET A 39 16.26 -46.55 0.55
N VAL A 40 16.95 -46.88 1.65
CA VAL A 40 17.03 -46.05 2.85
C VAL A 40 17.77 -44.74 2.55
N ASP A 41 18.96 -44.81 1.95
CA ASP A 41 19.75 -43.61 1.57
C ASP A 41 18.99 -42.73 0.55
N LYS A 42 18.27 -43.35 -0.39
CA LYS A 42 17.43 -42.62 -1.35
C LYS A 42 16.21 -41.95 -0.71
N ASN A 43 15.64 -42.53 0.34
CA ASN A 43 14.54 -41.91 1.08
C ASN A 43 15.03 -40.75 1.96
N GLU A 44 16.15 -40.92 2.66
CA GLU A 44 16.75 -39.89 3.51
C GLU A 44 17.20 -38.66 2.69
N LYS A 45 17.75 -38.89 1.49
CA LYS A 45 18.06 -37.81 0.53
C LYS A 45 16.81 -37.12 -0.03
N ARG A 46 15.68 -37.82 -0.15
CA ARG A 46 14.39 -37.25 -0.58
C ARG A 46 13.73 -36.44 0.53
N GLU A 47 13.82 -36.87 1.78
CA GLU A 47 13.26 -36.16 2.93
C GLU A 47 14.04 -34.88 3.21
N SER A 48 15.37 -34.95 3.28
CA SER A 48 16.22 -33.76 3.41
C SER A 48 16.09 -32.77 2.23
N SER A 49 15.82 -33.24 1.02
CA SER A 49 15.54 -32.36 -0.13
C SER A 49 14.14 -31.74 -0.08
N LYS A 50 13.14 -32.45 0.47
CA LYS A 50 11.77 -31.91 0.64
C LYS A 50 11.72 -30.87 1.75
N GLU A 51 12.46 -31.08 2.83
CA GLU A 51 12.53 -30.16 3.97
C GLU A 51 13.23 -28.85 3.58
N LYS A 52 14.41 -28.94 2.94
CA LYS A 52 15.11 -27.78 2.35
C LYS A 52 14.26 -27.05 1.31
N SER A 53 13.53 -27.79 0.46
CA SER A 53 12.62 -27.17 -0.51
C SER A 53 11.39 -26.52 0.13
N GLY A 54 10.96 -27.01 1.30
CA GLY A 54 9.86 -26.43 2.08
C GLY A 54 10.27 -25.08 2.69
N GLU A 55 11.40 -25.05 3.39
CA GLU A 55 11.95 -23.85 4.03
C GLU A 55 12.27 -22.76 3.00
N GLU A 56 12.93 -23.11 1.90
CA GLU A 56 13.23 -22.16 0.82
C GLU A 56 11.96 -21.59 0.18
N LYS A 57 10.90 -22.40 0.04
CA LYS A 57 9.60 -21.92 -0.48
C LYS A 57 8.87 -20.99 0.48
N VAL A 58 9.04 -21.14 1.80
CA VAL A 58 8.44 -20.24 2.80
C VAL A 58 9.18 -18.91 2.78
N GLU A 59 10.51 -18.91 2.82
CA GLU A 59 11.29 -17.66 2.75
C GLU A 59 11.05 -16.86 1.46
N LEU A 60 10.93 -17.55 0.32
CA LEU A 60 10.63 -16.91 -0.97
C LEU A 60 9.22 -16.33 -1.03
N LYS A 61 8.25 -16.92 -0.32
CA LYS A 61 6.90 -16.36 -0.21
C LYS A 61 6.92 -15.11 0.65
N ASP A 62 7.58 -15.14 1.79
CA ASP A 62 7.63 -14.02 2.74
C ASP A 62 8.29 -12.79 2.09
N LYS A 63 9.44 -12.96 1.42
CA LYS A 63 10.10 -11.90 0.64
C LYS A 63 9.20 -11.32 -0.47
N LYS A 64 8.32 -12.14 -1.07
CA LYS A 64 7.35 -11.66 -2.09
C LYS A 64 6.20 -10.88 -1.46
N TYR A 65 5.72 -11.28 -0.28
CA TYR A 65 4.68 -10.56 0.45
C TYR A 65 5.17 -9.20 0.93
N GLU A 66 6.38 -9.12 1.48
CA GLU A 66 7.03 -7.86 1.89
C GLU A 66 7.13 -6.87 0.73
N LYS A 67 7.67 -7.30 -0.41
CA LYS A 67 7.79 -6.44 -1.62
C LYS A 67 6.44 -5.95 -2.13
N LYS A 68 5.39 -6.78 -2.03
CA LYS A 68 4.03 -6.38 -2.40
C LYS A 68 3.49 -5.33 -1.43
N ALA A 69 3.70 -5.51 -0.12
CA ALA A 69 3.29 -4.55 0.90
C ALA A 69 4.00 -3.19 0.72
N GLN A 70 5.32 -3.21 0.48
CA GLN A 70 6.12 -2.02 0.15
C GLN A 70 5.51 -1.24 -1.02
N LYS A 71 5.27 -1.92 -2.14
CA LYS A 71 4.67 -1.29 -3.33
C LYS A 71 3.28 -0.73 -3.04
N GLN A 72 2.46 -1.42 -2.26
CA GLN A 72 1.13 -0.92 -1.90
C GLN A 72 1.21 0.37 -1.07
N VAL A 73 2.10 0.41 -0.08
CA VAL A 73 2.32 1.60 0.75
C VAL A 73 2.81 2.77 -0.09
N GLU A 74 3.80 2.54 -0.97
CA GLU A 74 4.32 3.58 -1.88
C GLU A 74 3.22 4.14 -2.80
N LEU A 75 2.38 3.26 -3.36
CA LEU A 75 1.24 3.69 -4.18
C LEU A 75 0.23 4.51 -3.39
N VAL A 76 -0.01 4.17 -2.12
CA VAL A 76 -0.91 4.93 -1.25
C VAL A 76 -0.35 6.32 -0.97
N VAL A 77 0.94 6.43 -0.64
CA VAL A 77 1.61 7.72 -0.43
C VAL A 77 1.52 8.60 -1.66
N LYS A 78 1.83 8.06 -2.86
CA LYS A 78 1.70 8.79 -4.14
C LYS A 78 0.27 9.28 -4.40
N ARG A 79 -0.74 8.49 -4.03
CA ARG A 79 -2.17 8.89 -4.17
C ARG A 79 -2.55 10.00 -3.21
N ILE A 80 -2.02 10.00 -1.99
CA ILE A 80 -2.22 11.06 -1.00
C ILE A 80 -1.60 12.37 -1.49
N GLU A 81 -0.36 12.34 -1.94
CA GLU A 81 0.36 13.49 -2.52
C GLU A 81 -0.43 14.10 -3.68
N SER A 82 -0.85 13.26 -4.64
CA SER A 82 -1.69 13.70 -5.76
C SER A 82 -3.06 14.24 -5.32
N ALA A 83 -3.64 13.74 -4.23
CA ALA A 83 -4.88 14.28 -3.69
C ALA A 83 -4.68 15.68 -3.09
N ILE A 84 -3.60 15.89 -2.32
CA ILE A 84 -3.24 17.20 -1.76
C ILE A 84 -3.02 18.21 -2.89
N GLU A 85 -2.28 17.85 -3.94
CA GLU A 85 -2.05 18.72 -5.10
C GLU A 85 -3.36 19.12 -5.81
N ARG A 86 -4.28 18.16 -6.01
CA ARG A 86 -5.56 18.44 -6.67
C ARG A 86 -6.41 19.41 -5.86
N VAL A 87 -6.49 19.24 -4.55
CA VAL A 87 -7.25 20.15 -3.67
C VAL A 87 -6.56 21.52 -3.59
N GLN A 88 -5.24 21.59 -3.58
CA GLN A 88 -4.49 22.86 -3.65
C GLN A 88 -4.79 23.61 -4.95
N LYS A 89 -4.72 22.94 -6.11
CA LYS A 89 -5.07 23.56 -7.41
C LYS A 89 -6.50 24.09 -7.40
N LEU A 90 -7.43 23.34 -6.83
CA LEU A 90 -8.82 23.79 -6.70
C LEU A 90 -8.92 25.04 -5.82
N SER A 91 -8.26 25.05 -4.66
CA SER A 91 -8.20 26.21 -3.75
C SER A 91 -7.66 27.45 -4.45
N ASN A 92 -6.59 27.32 -5.24
CA ASN A 92 -6.00 28.43 -6.00
C ASN A 92 -7.00 29.03 -7.01
N ARG A 93 -7.68 28.18 -7.79
CA ARG A 93 -8.72 28.64 -8.73
C ARG A 93 -9.89 29.34 -8.03
N VAL A 94 -10.32 28.84 -6.87
CA VAL A 94 -11.39 29.49 -6.09
C VAL A 94 -10.90 30.84 -5.58
N SER A 95 -9.68 30.94 -5.08
CA SER A 95 -9.08 32.21 -4.65
C SER A 95 -9.04 33.24 -5.79
N GLU A 96 -8.60 32.85 -6.99
CA GLU A 96 -8.62 33.72 -8.18
C GLU A 96 -10.04 34.18 -8.54
N ARG A 97 -11.03 33.30 -8.41
CA ARG A 97 -12.43 33.66 -8.69
C ARG A 97 -12.99 34.60 -7.63
N LEU A 98 -12.64 34.43 -6.36
CA LEU A 98 -13.01 35.35 -5.28
C LEU A 98 -12.40 36.73 -5.50
N ASN A 99 -11.14 36.83 -5.94
CA ASN A 99 -10.52 38.11 -6.29
C ASN A 99 -11.35 38.87 -7.37
N LYS A 100 -11.85 38.15 -8.37
CA LYS A 100 -12.69 38.74 -9.42
C LYS A 100 -14.04 39.22 -8.88
N LEU A 101 -14.68 38.42 -8.01
CA LEU A 101 -15.96 38.80 -7.38
C LEU A 101 -15.81 40.00 -6.44
N GLU A 102 -14.69 40.08 -5.71
CA GLU A 102 -14.37 41.20 -4.83
C GLU A 102 -14.17 42.49 -5.63
N ALA A 103 -13.49 42.42 -6.79
CA ALA A 103 -13.36 43.56 -7.71
C ALA A 103 -14.71 44.00 -8.33
N GLU A 104 -15.67 43.08 -8.46
CA GLU A 104 -17.05 43.35 -8.87
C GLU A 104 -17.92 43.91 -7.72
N GLY A 105 -17.37 44.03 -6.51
CA GLY A 105 -18.06 44.58 -5.33
C GLY A 105 -18.93 43.58 -4.56
N PHE A 106 -18.72 42.27 -4.74
CA PHE A 106 -19.38 41.25 -3.93
C PHE A 106 -18.64 41.01 -2.61
N ASP A 107 -19.39 40.79 -1.53
CA ASP A 107 -18.81 40.34 -0.27
C ASP A 107 -18.34 38.87 -0.38
N VAL A 108 -17.04 38.67 -0.19
CA VAL A 108 -16.36 37.36 -0.24
C VAL A 108 -15.83 36.90 1.12
N THR A 109 -16.13 37.63 2.20
CA THR A 109 -15.52 37.43 3.53
C THR A 109 -15.69 36.00 4.05
N THR A 110 -16.91 35.46 4.00
CA THR A 110 -17.20 34.08 4.43
C THR A 110 -16.50 33.04 3.57
N SER A 111 -16.46 33.26 2.25
CA SER A 111 -15.78 32.36 1.31
C SER A 111 -14.27 32.32 1.53
N ARG A 112 -13.66 33.47 1.89
CA ARG A 112 -12.25 33.56 2.26
C ARG A 112 -11.96 32.79 3.55
N ALA A 113 -12.81 32.92 4.56
CA ALA A 113 -12.66 32.18 5.80
C ALA A 113 -12.63 30.66 5.57
N TYR A 114 -13.55 30.13 4.76
CA TYR A 114 -13.54 28.71 4.38
C TYR A 114 -12.29 28.30 3.60
N LEU A 115 -11.76 29.14 2.70
CA LEU A 115 -10.48 28.86 2.03
C LEU A 115 -9.31 28.83 3.01
N THR A 116 -9.23 29.76 3.97
CA THR A 116 -8.19 29.76 4.99
C THR A 116 -8.23 28.49 5.86
N GLU A 117 -9.41 28.00 6.20
CA GLU A 117 -9.51 26.71 6.89
C GLU A 117 -9.11 25.53 6.00
N ALA A 118 -9.45 25.58 4.70
CA ALA A 118 -9.04 24.56 3.75
C ALA A 118 -7.52 24.48 3.61
N THR A 119 -6.82 25.62 3.53
CA THR A 119 -5.35 25.67 3.46
C THR A 119 -4.72 25.15 4.74
N LYS A 120 -5.23 25.52 5.92
CA LYS A 120 -4.77 24.96 7.21
C LYS A 120 -4.86 23.43 7.24
N LYS A 121 -5.98 22.86 6.77
CA LYS A 121 -6.15 21.40 6.68
C LYS A 121 -5.20 20.78 5.65
N LEU A 122 -4.92 21.43 4.52
CA LEU A 122 -3.92 20.93 3.56
C LEU A 122 -2.51 20.92 4.15
N ASP A 123 -2.15 21.93 4.94
CA ASP A 123 -0.85 21.98 5.59
C ASP A 123 -0.72 20.89 6.67
N ASP A 124 -1.76 20.65 7.47
CA ASP A 124 -1.83 19.50 8.39
C ASP A 124 -1.71 18.16 7.64
N ALA A 125 -2.38 18.02 6.49
CA ALA A 125 -2.26 16.82 5.65
C ALA A 125 -0.82 16.60 5.14
N ARG A 126 -0.10 17.66 4.73
CA ARG A 126 1.31 17.58 4.29
C ARG A 126 2.26 17.18 5.40
N VAL A 127 2.04 17.71 6.61
CA VAL A 127 2.83 17.33 7.80
C VAL A 127 2.62 15.85 8.08
N LYS A 128 1.37 15.39 8.14
CA LYS A 128 1.04 13.97 8.38
C LYS A 128 1.54 13.04 7.28
N GLU A 129 1.47 13.46 6.01
CA GLU A 129 2.04 12.71 4.89
C GLU A 129 3.57 12.56 5.04
N SER A 130 4.26 13.63 5.45
CA SER A 130 5.70 13.61 5.67
C SER A 130 6.08 12.67 6.82
N THR A 131 5.33 12.70 7.92
CA THR A 131 5.48 11.73 9.02
C THR A 131 5.23 10.31 8.53
N LEU A 132 4.19 10.07 7.73
CA LEU A 132 3.91 8.76 7.15
C LEU A 132 5.06 8.25 6.26
N LYS A 133 5.70 9.12 5.47
CA LYS A 133 6.88 8.76 4.65
C LYS A 133 8.04 8.29 5.55
N ILE A 134 8.27 8.95 6.68
CA ILE A 134 9.31 8.56 7.66
C ILE A 134 8.96 7.23 8.34
N ASP A 135 7.73 7.09 8.83
CA ASP A 135 7.24 5.89 9.51
C ASP A 135 7.31 4.66 8.59
N THR A 136 7.00 4.84 7.31
CA THR A 136 7.05 3.76 6.33
C THR A 136 8.49 3.38 5.95
N ALA A 137 9.41 4.35 5.86
CA ALA A 137 10.83 4.07 5.62
C ALA A 137 11.49 3.32 6.80
N THR A 138 11.20 3.74 8.03
CA THR A 138 11.70 3.09 9.26
C THR A 138 11.10 1.69 9.44
N PHE A 139 9.82 1.51 9.11
CA PHE A 139 9.14 0.23 9.17
C PHE A 139 9.85 -0.85 8.35
N PHE A 140 10.19 -0.58 7.09
CA PHE A 140 10.86 -1.56 6.23
C PHE A 140 12.32 -1.82 6.57
N ALA A 141 12.94 -1.01 7.44
CA ALA A 141 14.28 -1.24 7.95
C ALA A 141 14.32 -2.17 9.18
N THR A 142 13.17 -2.41 9.83
CA THR A 142 13.09 -3.21 11.08
C THR A 142 12.48 -4.59 10.86
N THR A 143 12.93 -5.59 11.63
CA THR A 143 12.49 -7.00 11.51
C THR A 143 11.11 -7.27 12.13
N THR A 144 10.45 -6.29 12.76
CA THR A 144 9.15 -6.44 13.43
C THR A 144 8.00 -5.95 12.54
N GLN A 145 7.68 -6.71 11.49
CA GLN A 145 6.89 -6.23 10.36
C GLN A 145 5.35 -6.32 10.52
N ILE A 146 4.80 -7.17 11.39
CA ILE A 146 3.34 -7.44 11.34
C ILE A 146 2.50 -6.44 12.15
N TYR A 147 3.00 -5.95 13.29
CA TYR A 147 2.21 -5.09 14.19
C TYR A 147 2.10 -3.63 13.73
N ASN A 148 3.06 -3.13 12.94
CA ASN A 148 3.12 -1.73 12.55
C ASN A 148 2.26 -1.37 11.31
N LEU A 149 1.82 -2.37 10.53
CA LEU A 149 0.95 -2.12 9.37
C LEU A 149 -0.41 -1.50 9.75
N LYS A 150 -0.96 -1.87 10.92
CA LYS A 150 -2.21 -1.27 11.43
C LYS A 150 -2.05 0.21 11.74
N ASN A 151 -0.89 0.62 12.24
CA ASN A 151 -0.59 2.02 12.55
C ASN A 151 -0.50 2.84 11.25
N ILE A 152 0.22 2.32 10.24
CA ILE A 152 0.30 2.93 8.89
C ILE A 152 -1.11 3.08 8.31
N GLN A 153 -1.96 2.05 8.40
CA GLN A 153 -3.34 2.13 7.92
C GLN A 153 -4.18 3.17 8.66
N SER A 154 -4.00 3.32 9.98
CA SER A 154 -4.68 4.35 10.76
C SER A 154 -4.24 5.74 10.31
N SER A 155 -2.92 5.98 10.21
CA SER A 155 -2.36 7.25 9.74
C SER A 155 -2.87 7.62 8.35
N VAL A 156 -2.92 6.66 7.42
CA VAL A 156 -3.50 6.86 6.08
C VAL A 156 -4.97 7.28 6.15
N LYS A 157 -5.79 6.61 6.97
CA LYS A 157 -7.21 6.97 7.13
C LYS A 157 -7.38 8.38 7.68
N ASP A 158 -6.55 8.76 8.64
CA ASP A 158 -6.63 10.08 9.25
C ASP A 158 -6.18 11.18 8.28
N ILE A 159 -5.14 10.96 7.48
CA ILE A 159 -4.75 11.87 6.38
C ILE A 159 -5.91 12.03 5.39
N ILE A 160 -6.55 10.93 4.98
CA ILE A 160 -7.69 10.97 4.05
C ILE A 160 -8.83 11.83 4.62
N LYS A 161 -9.16 11.68 5.91
CA LYS A 161 -10.19 12.51 6.55
C LYS A 161 -9.83 14.00 6.54
N VAL A 162 -8.56 14.34 6.79
CA VAL A 162 -8.09 15.74 6.74
C VAL A 162 -8.23 16.30 5.32
N ILE A 163 -7.83 15.55 4.29
CA ILE A 163 -7.97 15.94 2.88
C ILE A 163 -9.45 16.11 2.49
N GLN A 164 -10.32 15.20 2.93
CA GLN A 164 -11.77 15.31 2.71
C GLN A 164 -12.34 16.57 3.40
N GLY A 165 -11.86 16.87 4.61
CA GLY A 165 -12.20 18.09 5.34
C GLY A 165 -11.76 19.36 4.60
N ALA A 166 -10.57 19.36 4.00
CA ALA A 166 -10.10 20.47 3.16
C ALA A 166 -10.98 20.63 1.92
N HIS A 167 -11.27 19.53 1.21
CA HIS A 167 -12.14 19.56 0.04
C HIS A 167 -13.56 20.06 0.36
N LYS A 168 -14.14 19.64 1.49
CA LYS A 168 -15.44 20.13 1.96
C LYS A 168 -15.42 21.64 2.18
N ASN A 169 -14.39 22.18 2.81
CA ASN A 169 -14.25 23.61 3.03
C ASN A 169 -14.10 24.38 1.71
N VAL A 170 -13.38 23.84 0.73
CA VAL A 170 -13.33 24.44 -0.62
C VAL A 170 -14.71 24.45 -1.29
N ALA A 171 -15.48 23.36 -1.17
CA ALA A 171 -16.84 23.31 -1.67
C ALA A 171 -17.76 24.32 -0.96
N GLN A 172 -17.60 24.50 0.36
CA GLN A 172 -18.32 25.52 1.12
C GLN A 172 -17.96 26.93 0.66
N ALA A 173 -16.68 27.23 0.44
CA ALA A 173 -16.22 28.51 -0.11
C ALA A 173 -16.85 28.81 -1.48
N ILE A 174 -17.00 27.80 -2.35
CA ILE A 174 -17.68 27.94 -3.63
C ILE A 174 -19.18 28.22 -3.42
N SER A 175 -19.81 27.49 -2.50
CA SER A 175 -21.25 27.64 -2.24
C SER A 175 -21.62 29.00 -1.65
N SER A 176 -20.78 29.57 -0.79
CA SER A 176 -20.98 30.90 -0.21
C SER A 176 -20.69 32.03 -1.20
N ALA A 177 -19.87 31.79 -2.22
CA ALA A 177 -19.53 32.78 -3.26
C ALA A 177 -20.54 32.86 -4.41
N LYS A 178 -21.73 32.25 -4.28
CA LYS A 178 -22.68 32.14 -5.39
C LYS A 178 -23.24 33.52 -5.77
N PRO A 179 -23.01 34.01 -7.00
CA PRO A 179 -23.48 35.32 -7.42
C PRO A 179 -25.01 35.34 -7.45
N GLY A 180 -25.59 36.26 -6.67
CA GLY A 180 -27.04 36.40 -6.50
C GLY A 180 -27.53 36.34 -5.05
N GLN A 181 -26.75 35.75 -4.12
CA GLN A 181 -27.08 35.77 -2.69
C GLN A 181 -26.32 36.85 -1.89
N SER A 182 -25.25 37.40 -2.46
CA SER A 182 -24.30 38.30 -1.75
C SER A 182 -24.12 39.67 -2.41
N LYS A 183 -25.11 40.17 -3.17
CA LYS A 183 -25.09 41.59 -3.55
C LYS A 183 -25.28 42.41 -2.28
N SER A 184 -24.17 42.77 -1.63
CA SER A 184 -24.14 43.93 -0.76
C SER A 184 -24.61 45.10 -1.61
N VAL A 185 -25.78 45.64 -1.28
CA VAL A 185 -26.24 46.90 -1.85
C VAL A 185 -25.18 47.92 -1.45
N ASN A 186 -24.29 48.24 -2.39
CA ASN A 186 -23.29 49.26 -2.23
C ASN A 186 -24.05 50.59 -2.30
N VAL A 187 -24.66 50.99 -1.18
CA VAL A 187 -25.21 52.33 -1.01
C VAL A 187 -24.00 53.23 -0.88
N ALA A 188 -23.60 53.80 -2.01
CA ALA A 188 -22.70 54.93 -2.06
C ALA A 188 -23.34 56.11 -1.33
N THR A 189 -23.18 56.21 -0.02
CA THR A 189 -23.39 57.45 0.72
C THR A 189 -22.04 58.13 0.87
N SER A 190 -21.71 58.91 -0.17
CA SER A 190 -20.76 60.01 -0.04
C SER A 190 -21.31 60.98 0.99
N THR A 191 -20.66 61.11 2.13
CA THR A 191 -20.82 62.27 3.01
C THR A 191 -19.43 62.70 3.42
N ALA A 192 -18.91 63.66 2.65
CA ALA A 192 -17.77 64.46 3.05
C ALA A 192 -18.12 65.20 4.34
N VAL A 193 -17.43 64.89 5.43
CA VAL A 193 -17.40 65.75 6.62
C VAL A 193 -16.04 66.42 6.63
N THR A 194 -16.03 67.67 6.16
CA THR A 194 -14.97 68.64 6.41
C THR A 194 -14.99 68.96 7.91
N GLN A 195 -14.01 68.46 8.67
CA GLN A 195 -13.72 68.95 10.01
C GLN A 195 -12.57 69.96 9.91
N GLU A 196 -12.96 71.24 9.96
CA GLU A 196 -12.05 72.35 10.21
C GLU A 196 -11.43 72.24 11.61
N ALA A 197 -10.16 72.62 11.67
CA ALA A 197 -9.35 72.68 12.87
C ALA A 197 -9.90 73.70 13.88
N PHE A 198 -9.97 73.32 15.15
CA PHE A 198 -10.00 74.26 16.27
C PHE A 198 -8.86 73.94 17.23
N THR A 199 -7.78 74.72 17.11
CA THR A 199 -6.71 74.77 18.11
C THR A 199 -7.16 75.71 19.22
N ALA A 200 -7.33 75.18 20.43
CA ALA A 200 -7.48 75.99 21.64
C ALA A 200 -6.37 75.61 22.62
N THR A 201 -5.35 76.44 22.62
CA THR A 201 -4.35 76.56 23.68
C THR A 201 -5.04 77.11 24.93
N ILE A 202 -4.99 76.39 26.06
CA ILE A 202 -5.26 77.00 27.37
C ILE A 202 -4.08 76.65 28.29
N THR A 203 -3.32 77.70 28.56
CA THR A 203 -2.32 77.88 29.60
C THR A 203 -3.04 78.32 30.88
N ASP A 204 -2.86 77.61 31.99
CA ASP A 204 -2.97 78.11 33.39
C ASP A 204 -2.51 76.93 34.29
N ALA A 205 -1.36 76.94 34.97
CA ALA A 205 -0.94 77.73 36.12
C ALA A 205 -1.74 77.45 37.41
N VAL A 206 -1.00 77.17 38.50
CA VAL A 206 -1.42 77.14 39.94
C VAL A 206 -2.10 75.81 40.36
N ILE A 207 -1.60 74.95 41.26
CA ILE A 207 -0.81 75.06 42.52
C ILE A 207 0.21 73.93 42.60
#